data_AF-A0A2T0BFA1-F1
#
_entry.id   AF-A0A2T0BFA1-F1
#
_cell.length_a   1.000
_cell.length_b   1.000
_cell.length_c   1.000
_cell.angle_alpha   90.00
_cell.angle_beta   90.00
_cell.angle_gamma   90.00
#
_symmetry.space_group_name_H-M   'P 1'
#
loop_
_entity.id
_entity.type
_entity.pdbx_description
1 polymer ?
#
loop_
_entity_poly.entity_id
_entity_poly.type
_entity_poly.pdbx_seq_one_letter_code
_entity_poly.pdbx_strand_id
1 'polypeptide(L)'
;MYGLKSMLKVFRNIVIFFICLILLLSIIYPQLLNEIAGRVYSSLSRTTYFRDSSFDKYTKGDQNIYFLGTVHSMSLNSKNFSYLNLKAVIENLKPDLLLIESRPDQLANNNFADGPIEMLYSHLTALNCGIPVKGVDWWTPDRGEPNSTNAERDEHINRNILKEVAGHKKVLILMGKTHLKIERPKLQAAGYNLSSFSKIEKDNLFKVKDNRLLYPKGMNYYIQKRISYEKSCIGTVYKTDIWNNQAKIIIKELEEFSKVIKKTGEIQ
;
A
#
# COMPACT_ATOMS: atom_id res chain seq x y z
N MET A 1 -39.49 -68.88 2.42
CA MET A 1 -39.97 -67.48 2.18
C MET A 1 -39.37 -66.41 3.12
N TYR A 2 -38.23 -66.65 3.80
CA TYR A 2 -37.60 -65.64 4.69
C TYR A 2 -36.66 -64.65 3.96
N GLY A 3 -36.19 -64.95 2.74
CA GLY A 3 -35.20 -64.13 2.03
C GLY A 3 -35.72 -62.80 1.46
N LEU A 4 -36.96 -62.77 0.94
CA LEU A 4 -37.49 -61.59 0.24
C LEU A 4 -37.75 -60.40 1.17
N LYS A 5 -38.27 -60.65 2.38
CA LYS A 5 -38.49 -59.60 3.39
C LYS A 5 -37.18 -59.00 3.90
N SER A 6 -36.13 -59.82 4.04
CA SER A 6 -34.81 -59.36 4.45
C SER A 6 -34.17 -58.48 3.37
N MET A 7 -34.21 -58.90 2.10
CA MET A 7 -33.71 -58.11 0.97
C MET A 7 -34.44 -56.76 0.83
N LEU A 8 -35.77 -56.74 0.97
CA LEU A 8 -36.55 -55.50 0.92
C LEU A 8 -36.17 -54.53 2.05
N LYS A 9 -35.87 -55.03 3.26
CA LYS A 9 -35.44 -54.20 4.39
C LYS A 9 -34.05 -53.58 4.13
N VAL A 10 -33.12 -54.36 3.59
CA VAL A 10 -31.78 -53.87 3.22
C VAL A 10 -31.87 -52.82 2.11
N PHE A 11 -32.63 -53.10 1.05
CA PHE A 11 -32.83 -52.14 -0.05
C PHE A 11 -33.46 -50.83 0.43
N ARG A 12 -34.51 -50.91 1.27
CA ARG A 12 -35.13 -49.72 1.87
C ARG A 12 -34.13 -48.90 2.69
N ASN A 13 -33.28 -49.55 3.48
CA ASN A 13 -32.28 -48.85 4.29
C ASN A 13 -31.22 -48.18 3.42
N ILE A 14 -30.80 -48.82 2.31
CA ILE A 14 -29.87 -48.23 1.34
C ILE A 14 -30.49 -46.99 0.69
N VAL A 15 -31.76 -47.07 0.25
CA VAL A 15 -32.47 -45.93 -0.34
C VAL A 15 -32.60 -44.79 0.66
N ILE A 16 -32.98 -45.07 1.92
CA ILE A 16 -33.05 -44.06 2.98
C ILE A 16 -31.68 -43.42 3.21
N PHE A 17 -30.61 -44.21 3.25
CA PHE A 17 -29.26 -43.69 3.41
C PHE A 17 -28.87 -42.73 2.28
N PHE A 18 -29.15 -43.09 1.02
CA PHE A 18 -28.87 -42.21 -0.12
C PHE A 18 -29.71 -40.93 -0.09
N ILE A 19 -30.99 -41.00 0.29
CA ILE A 19 -31.83 -39.82 0.46
C ILE A 19 -31.26 -38.90 1.54
N CYS A 20 -30.88 -39.46 2.70
CA CYS A 20 -30.25 -38.70 3.78
C CYS A 20 -28.92 -38.08 3.35
N LEU A 21 -28.10 -38.79 2.58
CA LEU A 21 -26.83 -38.28 2.06
C LEU A 21 -27.04 -37.12 1.07
N ILE A 22 -28.01 -37.25 0.16
CA ILE A 22 -28.35 -36.18 -0.80
C ILE A 22 -28.86 -34.94 -0.06
N LEU A 23 -29.73 -35.12 0.94
CA LEU A 23 -30.24 -34.03 1.77
C LEU A 23 -29.12 -33.35 2.58
N LEU A 24 -28.16 -34.14 3.09
CA LEU A 24 -27.01 -33.59 3.80
C LEU A 24 -26.12 -32.76 2.86
N LEU A 25 -25.85 -33.28 1.67
CA LEU A 25 -25.05 -32.58 0.65
C LEU A 25 -25.75 -31.31 0.16
N SER A 26 -27.07 -31.30 0.01
CA SER A 26 -27.82 -30.11 -0.42
C SER A 26 -27.88 -29.02 0.65
N ILE A 27 -27.65 -29.35 1.93
CA ILE A 27 -27.52 -28.36 3.03
C ILE A 27 -26.08 -27.84 3.12
N ILE A 28 -25.08 -28.73 3.07
CA ILE A 28 -23.67 -28.36 3.26
C ILE A 28 -23.11 -27.61 2.05
N TYR A 29 -23.47 -28.02 0.83
CA TYR A 29 -22.86 -27.49 -0.39
C TYR A 29 -23.14 -26.00 -0.62
N PRO A 30 -24.37 -25.46 -0.46
CA PRO A 30 -24.62 -24.03 -0.55
C PRO A 30 -23.91 -23.21 0.53
N GLN A 31 -23.80 -23.74 1.76
CA GLN A 31 -23.10 -23.06 2.86
C GLN A 31 -21.60 -22.94 2.57
N LEU A 32 -20.99 -24.01 2.09
CA LEU A 32 -19.58 -24.02 1.69
C LEU A 32 -19.33 -23.08 0.51
N LEU A 33 -20.19 -23.08 -0.51
CA LEU A 33 -20.09 -22.16 -1.64
C LEU A 33 -20.26 -20.70 -1.18
N ASN A 34 -21.19 -20.41 -0.27
CA ASN A 34 -21.41 -19.08 0.26
C ASN A 34 -20.24 -18.59 1.13
N GLU A 35 -19.60 -19.46 1.91
CA GLU A 35 -18.40 -19.11 2.65
C GLU A 35 -17.21 -18.82 1.72
N ILE A 36 -17.00 -19.66 0.70
CA ILE A 36 -15.93 -19.46 -0.28
C ILE A 36 -16.18 -18.18 -1.08
N ALA A 37 -17.41 -17.99 -1.59
CA ALA A 37 -17.81 -16.79 -2.31
C ALA A 37 -17.72 -15.55 -1.42
N GLY A 38 -18.13 -15.63 -0.14
CA GLY A 38 -18.03 -14.55 0.82
C GLY A 38 -16.58 -14.17 1.17
N ARG A 39 -15.68 -15.15 1.32
CA ARG A 39 -14.24 -14.90 1.52
C ARG A 39 -13.58 -14.30 0.28
N VAL A 40 -13.94 -14.79 -0.91
CA VAL A 40 -13.45 -14.26 -2.19
C VAL A 40 -13.97 -12.84 -2.43
N TYR A 41 -15.27 -12.62 -2.22
CA TYR A 41 -15.90 -11.31 -2.38
C TYR A 41 -15.39 -10.31 -1.35
N SER A 42 -15.22 -10.68 -0.08
CA SER A 42 -14.66 -9.79 0.94
C SER A 42 -13.17 -9.49 0.72
N SER A 43 -12.40 -10.42 0.19
CA SER A 43 -11.00 -10.20 -0.22
C SER A 43 -10.88 -9.24 -1.41
N LEU A 44 -11.69 -9.46 -2.46
CA LEU A 44 -11.75 -8.61 -3.65
C LEU A 44 -12.36 -7.23 -3.34
N SER A 45 -13.42 -7.19 -2.53
CA SER A 45 -14.11 -5.95 -2.18
C SER A 45 -13.30 -5.11 -1.21
N ARG A 46 -12.63 -5.69 -0.19
CA ARG A 46 -11.79 -4.90 0.74
C ARG A 46 -10.62 -4.22 0.04
N THR A 47 -9.97 -4.89 -0.91
CA THR A 47 -8.83 -4.32 -1.64
C THR A 47 -9.25 -3.28 -2.68
N THR A 48 -10.34 -3.53 -3.41
CA THR A 48 -10.93 -2.55 -4.35
C THR A 48 -11.50 -1.34 -3.60
N TYR A 49 -12.21 -1.59 -2.49
CA TYR A 49 -12.72 -0.55 -1.60
C TYR A 49 -11.59 0.26 -0.97
N PHE A 50 -10.49 -0.38 -0.56
CA PHE A 50 -9.32 0.33 -0.06
C PHE A 50 -8.79 1.30 -1.11
N ARG A 51 -8.50 0.81 -2.32
CA ARG A 51 -8.00 1.60 -3.44
C ARG A 51 -8.90 2.81 -3.70
N ASP A 52 -10.20 2.57 -3.84
CA ASP A 52 -11.15 3.61 -4.21
C ASP A 52 -11.37 4.63 -3.09
N SER A 53 -11.38 4.19 -1.83
CA SER A 53 -11.54 5.05 -0.65
C SER A 53 -10.26 5.76 -0.19
N SER A 54 -9.11 5.43 -0.80
CA SER A 54 -7.80 6.00 -0.43
C SER A 54 -7.19 6.79 -1.58
N PHE A 55 -7.97 7.15 -2.59
CA PHE A 55 -7.47 7.96 -3.70
C PHE A 55 -8.39 9.15 -3.97
N ASP A 56 -7.95 10.33 -3.54
CA ASP A 56 -8.68 11.58 -3.69
C ASP A 56 -8.05 12.45 -4.76
N LYS A 57 -8.89 13.27 -5.41
CA LYS A 57 -8.46 14.30 -6.35
C LYS A 57 -8.92 15.65 -5.84
N TYR A 58 -8.00 16.61 -5.81
CA TYR A 58 -8.25 17.98 -5.41
C TYR A 58 -7.91 18.93 -6.56
N THR A 59 -8.69 20.01 -6.72
CA THR A 59 -8.45 21.02 -7.76
C THR A 59 -8.40 22.42 -7.20
N LYS A 60 -7.54 23.27 -7.79
CA LYS A 60 -7.45 24.71 -7.51
C LYS A 60 -7.03 25.43 -8.78
N GLY A 61 -7.97 26.06 -9.48
CA GLY A 61 -7.75 26.55 -10.84
C GLY A 61 -7.30 25.40 -11.76
N ASP A 62 -6.19 25.60 -12.46
CA ASP A 62 -5.64 24.62 -13.40
C ASP A 62 -4.82 23.51 -12.72
N GLN A 63 -4.62 23.61 -11.41
CA GLN A 63 -3.83 22.65 -10.63
C GLN A 63 -4.68 21.48 -10.15
N ASN A 64 -4.13 20.26 -10.28
CA ASN A 64 -4.70 19.01 -9.80
C ASN A 64 -3.72 18.33 -8.83
N ILE A 65 -4.19 18.01 -7.63
CA ILE A 65 -3.49 17.17 -6.65
C ILE A 65 -4.20 15.82 -6.58
N TYR A 66 -3.45 14.75 -6.78
CA TYR A 66 -3.89 13.37 -6.61
C TYR A 66 -3.27 12.84 -5.33
N PHE A 67 -4.07 12.54 -4.31
CA PHE A 67 -3.57 12.02 -3.03
C PHE A 67 -3.94 10.55 -2.91
N LEU A 68 -2.95 9.67 -3.04
CA LEU A 68 -3.10 8.22 -2.85
C LEU A 68 -2.52 7.78 -1.51
N GLY A 69 -3.40 7.32 -0.61
CA GLY A 69 -3.06 6.66 0.64
C GLY A 69 -2.53 5.23 0.42
N THR A 70 -1.35 4.93 0.93
CA THR A 70 -0.72 3.59 0.86
C THR A 70 -0.99 2.77 2.13
N VAL A 71 -0.69 1.47 2.04
CA VAL A 71 -0.60 0.56 3.18
C VAL A 71 0.87 0.26 3.39
N HIS A 72 1.45 0.56 4.55
CA HIS A 72 2.85 0.23 4.77
C HIS A 72 3.09 -1.27 4.69
N SER A 73 4.24 -1.64 4.14
CA SER A 73 4.61 -3.06 3.92
C SER A 73 3.64 -3.78 2.98
N MET A 74 3.25 -3.12 1.89
CA MET A 74 2.38 -3.68 0.86
C MET A 74 2.83 -5.09 0.45
N SER A 75 1.91 -6.05 0.48
CA SER A 75 2.18 -7.39 -0.04
C SER A 75 2.29 -7.37 -1.56
N LEU A 76 3.26 -8.11 -2.08
CA LEU A 76 3.41 -8.38 -3.51
C LEU A 76 2.16 -9.04 -4.13
N ASN A 77 1.38 -9.78 -3.32
CA ASN A 77 0.30 -10.63 -3.78
C ASN A 77 -1.09 -9.96 -3.74
N SER A 78 -1.17 -8.67 -3.38
CA SER A 78 -2.45 -7.96 -3.37
C SER A 78 -2.92 -7.66 -4.80
N LYS A 79 -3.95 -8.36 -5.27
CA LYS A 79 -4.43 -8.25 -6.66
C LYS A 79 -4.84 -6.83 -7.09
N ASN A 80 -5.33 -6.01 -6.15
CA ASN A 80 -5.95 -4.72 -6.48
C ASN A 80 -5.18 -3.50 -5.92
N PHE A 81 -4.15 -3.73 -5.09
CA PHE A 81 -3.32 -2.68 -4.53
C PHE A 81 -1.94 -3.24 -4.14
N SER A 82 -1.03 -3.28 -5.11
CA SER A 82 0.35 -3.79 -5.02
C SER A 82 1.38 -2.77 -5.52
N TYR A 83 2.67 -3.11 -5.46
CA TYR A 83 3.74 -2.35 -6.11
C TYR A 83 3.50 -2.12 -7.61
N LEU A 84 2.95 -3.11 -8.32
CA LEU A 84 2.59 -2.96 -9.73
C LEU A 84 1.52 -1.89 -9.95
N ASN A 85 0.58 -1.77 -9.01
CA ASN A 85 -0.45 -0.75 -9.06
C ASN A 85 0.12 0.65 -8.77
N LEU A 86 1.03 0.78 -7.81
CA LEU A 86 1.73 2.06 -7.57
C LEU A 86 2.52 2.49 -8.81
N LYS A 87 3.25 1.57 -9.43
CA LYS A 87 3.95 1.80 -10.70
C LYS A 87 2.98 2.25 -11.79
N ALA A 88 1.87 1.54 -11.97
CA ALA A 88 0.84 1.89 -12.94
C ALA A 88 0.29 3.30 -12.70
N VAL A 89 -0.01 3.68 -11.45
CA VAL A 89 -0.51 5.02 -11.13
C VAL A 89 0.52 6.07 -11.53
N ILE A 90 1.80 5.90 -11.18
CA ILE A 90 2.87 6.85 -11.53
C ILE A 90 3.00 6.97 -13.07
N GLU A 91 3.07 5.84 -13.77
CA GLU A 91 3.28 5.78 -15.22
C GLU A 91 2.08 6.29 -16.04
N ASN A 92 0.86 6.03 -15.57
CA ASN A 92 -0.37 6.42 -16.25
C ASN A 92 -0.77 7.86 -15.93
N LEU A 93 -0.57 8.30 -14.68
CA LEU A 93 -0.90 9.68 -14.27
C LEU A 93 0.08 10.69 -14.88
N LYS A 94 1.38 10.34 -14.93
CA LYS A 94 2.48 11.22 -15.34
C LYS A 94 2.38 12.58 -14.64
N PRO A 95 2.51 12.63 -13.30
CA PRO A 95 2.54 13.88 -12.57
C PRO A 95 3.81 14.67 -12.92
N ASP A 96 3.71 16.00 -12.82
CA ASP A 96 4.85 16.91 -12.94
C ASP A 96 5.73 16.88 -11.69
N LEU A 97 5.20 16.34 -10.58
CA LEU A 97 5.85 16.21 -9.29
C LEU A 97 5.27 15.03 -8.50
N LEU A 98 6.15 14.21 -7.91
CA LEU A 98 5.80 13.21 -6.93
C LEU A 98 6.22 13.67 -5.53
N LEU A 99 5.27 13.75 -4.60
CA LEU A 99 5.50 13.94 -3.17
C LEU A 99 5.38 12.59 -2.45
N ILE A 100 6.35 12.26 -1.60
CA ILE A 100 6.39 11.00 -0.84
C ILE A 100 6.57 11.23 0.66
N GLU A 101 6.10 10.27 1.47
CA GLU A 101 6.36 10.18 2.91
C GLU A 101 7.83 9.84 3.20
N SER A 102 8.68 10.83 2.99
CA SER A 102 10.12 10.78 3.23
C SER A 102 10.58 12.17 3.67
N ARG A 103 11.60 12.24 4.52
CA ARG A 103 12.11 13.52 5.04
C ARG A 103 12.93 14.25 3.96
N PRO A 104 12.69 15.55 3.72
CA PRO A 104 13.38 16.31 2.67
C PRO A 104 14.92 16.26 2.75
N ASP A 105 15.49 16.35 3.96
CA ASP A 105 16.93 16.32 4.19
C ASP A 105 17.55 14.96 3.85
N GLN A 106 16.81 13.87 4.09
CA GLN A 106 17.27 12.52 3.78
C GLN A 106 17.34 12.30 2.28
N LEU A 107 16.33 12.77 1.53
CA LEU A 107 16.38 12.72 0.06
C LEU A 107 17.52 13.59 -0.49
N ALA A 108 17.74 14.79 0.07
CA ALA A 108 18.85 15.65 -0.34
C ALA A 108 20.22 14.98 -0.11
N ASN A 109 20.35 14.15 0.92
CA ASN A 109 21.54 13.34 1.21
C ASN A 109 21.58 11.98 0.47
N ASN A 110 20.75 11.84 -0.58
CA ASN A 110 20.67 10.65 -1.41
C ASN A 110 20.25 9.40 -0.60
N ASN A 111 19.54 9.55 0.52
CA ASN A 111 18.97 8.46 1.31
C ASN A 111 17.51 8.22 0.87
N PHE A 112 17.34 7.72 -0.36
CA PHE A 112 16.00 7.55 -0.95
C PHE A 112 15.12 6.50 -0.30
N ALA A 113 15.70 5.69 0.59
CA ALA A 113 15.02 4.67 1.37
C ALA A 113 14.58 5.18 2.76
N ASP A 114 14.53 6.50 2.96
CA ASP A 114 13.88 7.09 4.13
C ASP A 114 12.35 7.02 3.99
N GLY A 115 11.69 6.63 5.08
CA GLY A 115 10.25 6.40 5.13
C GLY A 115 9.86 4.94 4.84
N PRO A 116 8.56 4.67 4.62
CA PRO A 116 8.06 3.35 4.25
C PRO A 116 8.67 2.81 2.96
N ILE A 117 8.85 1.49 2.86
CA ILE A 117 9.53 0.82 1.73
C ILE A 117 8.86 1.14 0.38
N GLU A 118 7.54 1.28 0.34
CA GLU A 118 6.82 1.63 -0.88
C GLU A 118 7.12 3.04 -1.39
N MET A 119 7.63 3.93 -0.54
CA MET A 119 8.09 5.25 -0.95
C MET A 119 9.39 5.16 -1.74
N LEU A 120 10.33 4.28 -1.36
CA LEU A 120 11.54 4.00 -2.16
C LEU A 120 11.17 3.46 -3.54
N TYR A 121 10.26 2.48 -3.58
CA TYR A 121 9.79 1.91 -4.85
C TYR A 121 9.20 2.99 -5.76
N SER A 122 8.35 3.85 -5.20
CA SER A 122 7.69 4.93 -5.92
C SER A 122 8.68 5.99 -6.38
N HIS A 123 9.66 6.35 -5.53
CA HIS A 123 10.75 7.26 -5.86
C HIS A 123 11.52 6.77 -7.08
N LEU A 124 12.05 5.55 -7.04
CA LEU A 124 12.86 5.01 -8.13
C LEU A 124 12.05 4.80 -9.42
N THR A 125 10.76 4.46 -9.29
CA THR A 125 9.85 4.39 -10.44
C THR A 125 9.66 5.76 -11.09
N ALA A 126 9.43 6.81 -10.28
CA ALA A 126 9.29 8.17 -10.78
C ALA A 126 10.58 8.69 -11.44
N LEU A 127 11.75 8.41 -10.86
CA LEU A 127 13.03 8.75 -11.49
C LEU A 127 13.20 8.12 -12.86
N ASN A 128 12.84 6.84 -13.01
CA ASN A 128 12.88 6.14 -14.31
C ASN A 128 11.92 6.77 -15.34
N CYS A 129 10.89 7.47 -14.89
CA CYS A 129 9.96 8.23 -15.73
C CYS A 129 10.36 9.70 -15.95
N GLY A 130 11.48 10.16 -15.39
CA GLY A 130 11.89 11.56 -15.43
C GLY A 130 11.02 12.50 -14.59
N ILE A 131 10.29 11.96 -13.60
CA ILE A 131 9.41 12.71 -12.71
C ILE A 131 10.23 13.15 -11.48
N PRO A 132 10.27 14.45 -11.14
CA PRO A 132 10.94 14.91 -9.93
C PRO A 132 10.21 14.42 -8.68
N VAL A 133 11.00 14.09 -7.65
CA VAL A 133 10.50 13.57 -6.36
C VAL A 133 10.91 14.49 -5.22
N LYS A 134 9.98 14.76 -4.31
CA LYS A 134 10.23 15.53 -3.08
C LYS A 134 9.65 14.78 -1.87
N GLY A 135 10.36 14.90 -0.74
CA GLY A 135 9.92 14.39 0.54
C GLY A 135 9.04 15.43 1.22
N VAL A 136 8.03 14.99 1.97
CA VAL A 136 7.20 15.89 2.78
C VAL A 136 7.18 15.53 4.26
N ASP A 137 7.78 14.41 4.66
CA ASP A 137 7.70 13.93 6.04
C ASP A 137 8.58 14.73 7.00
N TRP A 138 8.28 14.63 8.29
CA TRP A 138 9.04 15.23 9.37
C TRP A 138 8.88 14.45 10.67
N TRP A 139 9.99 14.17 11.34
CA TRP A 139 10.01 13.72 12.73
C TRP A 139 11.41 13.90 13.29
N THR A 140 11.52 14.01 14.61
CA THR A 140 12.80 14.08 15.33
C THR A 140 12.78 13.08 16.48
N PRO A 141 13.86 12.28 16.68
CA PRO A 141 13.91 11.33 17.79
C PRO A 141 13.71 11.95 19.18
N ASP A 142 14.08 13.21 19.32
CA ASP A 142 13.97 13.97 20.56
C ASP A 142 12.52 14.41 20.88
N ARG A 143 11.59 14.30 19.91
CA ARG A 143 10.19 14.70 20.04
C ARG A 143 9.26 13.63 19.49
N GLY A 144 8.66 12.87 20.41
CA GLY A 144 7.61 11.91 20.11
C GLY A 144 8.07 10.46 20.03
N GLU A 145 7.09 9.58 19.84
CA GLU A 145 7.28 8.16 19.69
C GLU A 145 7.51 7.79 18.22
N PRO A 146 8.36 6.78 17.93
CA PRO A 146 8.52 6.29 16.58
C PRO A 146 7.18 5.88 15.96
N ASN A 147 7.03 6.09 14.65
CA ASN A 147 5.84 5.71 13.88
C ASN A 147 4.51 6.37 14.33
N SER A 148 4.58 7.43 15.14
CA SER A 148 3.38 8.18 15.53
C SER A 148 3.02 9.25 14.48
N THR A 149 1.71 9.44 14.27
CA THR A 149 1.15 10.70 13.75
C THR A 149 0.90 11.58 14.97
N ASN A 150 1.35 12.83 14.89
CA ASN A 150 1.06 13.83 15.91
C ASN A 150 0.86 15.19 15.22
N ALA A 151 0.18 16.10 15.90
CA ALA A 151 -0.19 17.38 15.32
C ALA A 151 1.04 18.16 14.81
N GLU A 152 2.17 18.15 15.51
CA GLU A 152 3.39 18.85 15.09
C GLU A 152 3.92 18.27 13.75
N ARG A 153 4.07 16.94 13.67
CA ARG A 153 4.48 16.23 12.44
C ARG A 153 3.53 16.53 11.29
N ASP A 154 2.23 16.45 11.51
CA ASP A 154 1.24 16.69 10.46
C ASP A 154 1.19 18.16 10.02
N GLU A 155 1.49 19.12 10.88
CA GLU A 155 1.66 20.53 10.48
C GLU A 155 2.92 20.75 9.64
N HIS A 156 4.02 20.07 9.97
CA HIS A 156 5.22 20.08 9.13
C HIS A 156 4.97 19.44 7.76
N ILE A 157 4.30 18.29 7.73
CA ILE A 157 3.90 17.61 6.49
C ILE A 157 3.05 18.54 5.63
N ASN A 158 2.02 19.16 6.20
CA ASN A 158 1.15 20.06 5.46
C ASN A 158 1.90 21.25 4.86
N ARG A 159 2.76 21.91 5.65
CA ARG A 159 3.59 23.01 5.17
C ARG A 159 4.50 22.59 4.03
N ASN A 160 5.12 21.42 4.13
CA ASN A 160 5.96 20.88 3.06
C ASN A 160 5.13 20.60 1.79
N ILE A 161 3.95 19.98 1.92
CA ILE A 161 3.03 19.76 0.80
C ILE A 161 2.70 21.09 0.12
N LEU A 162 2.16 22.06 0.86
CA LEU A 162 1.72 23.34 0.29
C LEU A 162 2.86 24.14 -0.35
N LYS A 163 4.07 24.04 0.20
CA LYS A 163 5.27 24.64 -0.38
C LYS A 163 5.64 23.99 -1.72
N GLU A 164 5.71 22.65 -1.77
CA GLU A 164 6.23 21.94 -2.94
C GLU A 164 5.19 21.80 -4.07
N VAL A 165 3.88 21.84 -3.77
CA VAL A 165 2.86 21.83 -4.83
C VAL A 165 2.85 23.12 -5.65
N ALA A 166 3.33 24.23 -5.10
CA ALA A 166 3.31 25.53 -5.78
C ALA A 166 4.09 25.47 -7.10
N GLY A 167 3.47 25.90 -8.20
CA GLY A 167 4.09 25.91 -9.54
C GLY A 167 3.94 24.63 -10.37
N HIS A 168 3.35 23.57 -9.83
CA HIS A 168 3.12 22.31 -10.55
C HIS A 168 1.65 22.14 -10.96
N LYS A 169 1.34 21.70 -12.19
CA LYS A 169 -0.06 21.55 -12.62
C LYS A 169 -0.66 20.23 -12.17
N LYS A 170 0.13 19.15 -12.16
CA LYS A 170 -0.31 17.81 -11.76
C LYS A 170 0.63 17.23 -10.73
N VAL A 171 0.18 17.11 -9.49
CA VAL A 171 0.98 16.55 -8.39
C VAL A 171 0.38 15.23 -7.94
N LEU A 172 1.22 14.23 -7.71
CA LEU A 172 0.85 12.98 -7.01
C LEU A 172 1.46 13.00 -5.61
N ILE A 173 0.65 12.75 -4.59
CA ILE A 173 1.08 12.59 -3.21
C ILE A 173 0.88 11.13 -2.81
N LEU A 174 1.95 10.48 -2.35
CA LEU A 174 1.94 9.12 -1.82
C LEU A 174 2.37 9.14 -0.34
N MET A 175 1.47 8.75 0.55
CA MET A 175 1.73 8.65 1.99
C MET A 175 0.84 7.58 2.60
N GLY A 176 1.13 7.11 3.82
CA GLY A 176 0.26 6.21 4.54
C GLY A 176 -1.20 6.72 4.61
N LYS A 177 -2.18 5.83 4.47
CA LYS A 177 -3.61 6.17 4.41
C LYS A 177 -4.11 7.09 5.53
N THR A 178 -3.51 7.00 6.72
CA THR A 178 -3.89 7.86 7.85
C THR A 178 -3.68 9.35 7.52
N HIS A 179 -2.58 9.69 6.84
CA HIS A 179 -2.29 11.07 6.42
C HIS A 179 -3.32 11.62 5.43
N LEU A 180 -3.90 10.79 4.57
CA LEU A 180 -4.97 11.24 3.65
C LEU A 180 -6.17 11.84 4.40
N LYS A 181 -6.55 11.25 5.54
CA LYS A 181 -7.66 11.78 6.36
C LYS A 181 -7.28 13.08 7.06
N ILE A 182 -6.03 13.17 7.53
CA ILE A 182 -5.52 14.32 8.30
C ILE A 182 -5.30 15.53 7.37
N GLU A 183 -4.76 15.30 6.19
CA GLU A 183 -4.41 16.36 5.24
C GLU A 183 -5.60 16.87 4.43
N ARG A 184 -6.67 16.08 4.27
CA ARG A 184 -7.90 16.48 3.57
C ARG A 184 -8.44 17.85 4.02
N PRO A 185 -8.78 18.08 5.31
CA PRO A 185 -9.30 19.38 5.75
C PRO A 185 -8.28 20.51 5.56
N LYS A 186 -6.97 20.24 5.64
CA LYS A 186 -5.91 21.24 5.49
C LYS A 186 -5.74 21.67 4.02
N LEU A 187 -5.81 20.74 3.08
CA LEU A 187 -5.85 21.04 1.65
C LEU A 187 -7.10 21.86 1.30
N GLN A 188 -8.26 21.52 1.89
CA GLN A 188 -9.48 22.30 1.69
C GLN A 188 -9.35 23.73 2.25
N ALA A 189 -8.78 23.89 3.45
CA ALA A 189 -8.48 25.19 4.03
C ALA A 189 -7.50 26.02 3.19
N ALA A 190 -6.57 25.36 2.48
CA ALA A 190 -5.66 26.00 1.52
C ALA A 190 -6.32 26.36 0.18
N GLY A 191 -7.64 26.16 0.04
CA GLY A 191 -8.43 26.54 -1.13
C GLY A 191 -8.50 25.48 -2.23
N TYR A 192 -8.16 24.22 -1.93
CA TYR A 192 -8.35 23.11 -2.86
C TYR A 192 -9.73 22.47 -2.70
N ASN A 193 -10.44 22.26 -3.80
CA ASN A 193 -11.74 21.62 -3.79
C ASN A 193 -11.60 20.12 -4.04
N LEU A 194 -12.16 19.29 -3.14
CA LEU A 194 -12.32 17.87 -3.40
C LEU A 194 -13.20 17.71 -4.65
N SER A 195 -12.63 17.10 -5.68
CA SER A 195 -13.23 17.02 -7.00
C SER A 195 -13.75 15.62 -7.28
N SER A 196 -14.70 15.50 -8.21
CA SER A 196 -15.13 14.19 -8.69
C SER A 196 -13.93 13.40 -9.22
N PHE A 197 -13.82 12.16 -8.77
CA PHE A 197 -12.80 11.22 -9.20
C PHE A 197 -13.44 9.86 -9.39
N SER A 198 -13.93 9.65 -10.61
CA SER A 198 -14.78 8.52 -10.94
C SER A 198 -14.04 7.19 -10.83
N LYS A 199 -14.80 6.11 -10.62
CA LYS A 199 -14.25 4.75 -10.62
C LYS A 199 -13.50 4.43 -11.93
N ILE A 200 -14.02 4.88 -13.07
CA ILE A 200 -13.41 4.66 -14.38
C ILE A 200 -12.05 5.34 -14.48
N GLU A 201 -11.93 6.59 -14.03
CA GLU A 201 -10.65 7.29 -13.99
C GLU A 201 -9.65 6.56 -13.09
N LYS A 202 -10.07 6.13 -11.90
CA LYS A 202 -9.23 5.33 -10.99
C LYS A 202 -8.80 4.02 -11.63
N ASP A 203 -9.72 3.27 -12.21
CA ASP A 203 -9.42 2.00 -12.90
C ASP A 203 -8.39 2.19 -14.01
N ASN A 204 -8.51 3.27 -14.79
CA ASN A 204 -7.54 3.59 -15.84
C ASN A 204 -6.14 3.89 -15.27
N LEU A 205 -6.05 4.62 -14.16
CA LEU A 205 -4.76 4.90 -13.51
C LEU A 205 -4.14 3.64 -12.90
N PHE A 206 -4.95 2.77 -12.31
CA PHE A 206 -4.50 1.52 -11.68
C PHE A 206 -4.23 0.38 -12.66
N LYS A 207 -4.47 0.58 -13.97
CA LYS A 207 -4.33 -0.44 -14.99
C LYS A 207 -2.87 -0.85 -15.19
N VAL A 208 -2.55 -2.04 -14.69
CA VAL A 208 -1.24 -2.68 -14.86
C VAL A 208 -1.11 -3.20 -16.30
N LYS A 209 0.01 -2.88 -16.95
CA LYS A 209 0.32 -3.33 -18.32
C LYS A 209 1.10 -4.65 -18.34
N ASP A 210 1.99 -4.83 -17.36
CA ASP A 210 2.81 -6.03 -17.19
C ASP A 210 2.62 -6.57 -15.77
N ASN A 211 2.18 -7.82 -15.67
CA ASN A 211 1.93 -8.49 -14.39
C ASN A 211 3.21 -9.08 -13.78
N ARG A 212 4.34 -9.01 -14.48
CA ARG A 212 5.63 -9.41 -13.93
C ARG A 212 6.16 -8.30 -13.03
N LEU A 213 6.29 -8.62 -11.74
CA LEU A 213 6.97 -7.73 -10.82
C LEU A 213 8.48 -7.83 -10.98
N LEU A 214 9.10 -6.71 -11.36
CA LEU A 214 10.51 -6.43 -11.18
C LEU A 214 10.64 -5.14 -10.36
N TYR A 215 11.61 -5.12 -9.47
CA TYR A 215 11.90 -3.94 -8.67
C TYR A 215 12.64 -2.88 -9.51
N PRO A 216 12.42 -1.57 -9.29
CA PRO A 216 13.24 -0.54 -9.91
C PRO A 216 14.72 -0.75 -9.59
N LYS A 217 15.57 -0.44 -10.56
CA LYS A 217 17.03 -0.50 -10.42
C LYS A 217 17.50 0.30 -9.19
N GLY A 218 18.33 -0.31 -8.36
CA GLY A 218 18.92 0.35 -7.19
C GLY A 218 18.11 0.19 -5.91
N MET A 219 16.96 -0.49 -5.92
CA MET A 219 16.17 -0.77 -4.71
C MET A 219 17.04 -1.38 -3.60
N ASN A 220 17.76 -2.46 -3.91
CA ASN A 220 18.61 -3.14 -2.94
C ASN A 220 19.78 -2.25 -2.48
N TYR A 221 20.34 -1.43 -3.37
CA TYR A 221 21.41 -0.47 -3.01
C TYR A 221 20.91 0.53 -1.96
N TYR A 222 19.77 1.18 -2.19
CA TYR A 222 19.24 2.17 -1.25
C TYR A 222 18.75 1.55 0.06
N ILE A 223 18.27 0.31 0.04
CA ILE A 223 17.96 -0.45 1.26
C ILE A 223 19.21 -0.67 2.11
N GLN A 224 20.32 -1.09 1.50
CA GLN A 224 21.58 -1.24 2.24
C GLN A 224 22.06 0.10 2.80
N LYS A 225 21.92 1.18 2.02
CA LYS A 225 22.23 2.53 2.49
C LYS A 225 21.37 2.92 3.71
N ARG A 226 20.06 2.61 3.69
CA ARG A 226 19.19 2.85 4.85
C ARG A 226 19.60 2.02 6.06
N ILE A 227 19.89 0.73 5.87
CA ILE A 227 20.38 -0.14 6.97
C ILE A 227 21.64 0.46 7.61
N SER A 228 22.60 0.91 6.80
CA SER A 228 23.82 1.57 7.31
C SER A 228 23.50 2.86 8.08
N TYR A 229 22.58 3.68 7.56
CA TYR A 229 22.12 4.88 8.25
C TYR A 229 21.50 4.54 9.62
N GLU A 230 20.56 3.59 9.68
CA GLU A 230 19.91 3.20 10.95
C GLU A 230 20.92 2.66 11.97
N LYS A 231 21.88 1.83 11.52
CA LYS A 231 22.98 1.34 12.36
C LYS A 231 23.81 2.49 12.93
N SER A 232 24.09 3.53 12.13
CA SER A 232 24.86 4.69 12.57
C SER A 232 24.13 5.58 13.58
N CYS A 233 22.79 5.57 13.55
CA CYS A 233 21.96 6.37 14.44
C CYS A 233 21.79 5.75 15.84
N ILE A 234 21.92 4.43 15.98
CA ILE A 234 21.82 3.73 17.27
C ILE A 234 22.88 4.25 18.24
N GLY A 235 22.45 4.75 19.40
CA GLY A 235 23.33 5.31 20.43
C GLY A 235 23.90 6.71 20.13
N THR A 236 23.58 7.31 18.97
CA THR A 236 23.99 8.68 18.62
C THR A 236 22.75 9.59 18.51
N VAL A 237 22.00 9.44 17.42
CA VAL A 237 20.74 10.13 17.13
C VAL A 237 19.59 9.49 17.91
N TYR A 238 19.59 8.16 18.02
CA TYR A 238 18.62 7.39 18.79
C TYR A 238 19.15 7.17 20.20
N LYS A 239 18.80 8.10 21.11
CA LYS A 239 19.33 8.11 22.48
C LYS A 239 18.51 7.27 23.46
N THR A 240 17.26 6.93 23.13
CA THR A 240 16.38 6.16 24.02
C THR A 240 16.28 4.71 23.56
N ASP A 241 15.96 3.81 24.49
CA ASP A 241 15.74 2.39 24.18
C ASP A 241 14.61 2.18 23.18
N ILE A 242 13.58 3.02 23.23
CA ILE A 242 12.44 2.97 22.29
C ILE A 242 12.93 3.18 20.86
N TRP A 243 13.72 4.23 20.61
CA TRP A 243 14.26 4.52 19.27
C TRP A 243 15.30 3.49 18.84
N ASN A 244 16.16 3.04 19.75
CA ASN A 244 17.13 1.98 19.45
C ASN A 244 16.45 0.66 19.06
N ASN A 245 15.38 0.29 19.75
CA ASN A 245 14.61 -0.91 19.44
C ASN A 245 13.85 -0.77 18.13
N GLN A 246 13.26 0.40 17.86
CA GLN A 246 12.62 0.65 16.57
C GLN A 246 13.63 0.55 15.41
N ALA A 247 14.82 1.13 15.54
CA ALA A 247 15.86 1.04 14.52
C ALA A 247 16.25 -0.42 14.24
N LYS A 248 16.40 -1.25 15.29
CA LYS A 248 16.67 -2.69 15.14
C LYS A 248 15.55 -3.43 14.40
N ILE A 249 14.29 -3.09 14.66
CA ILE A 249 13.13 -3.66 13.94
C ILE A 249 13.19 -3.29 12.46
N ILE A 250 13.39 -1.99 12.15
CA ILE A 250 13.50 -1.49 10.77
C ILE A 250 14.65 -2.18 10.04
N ILE A 251 15.83 -2.29 10.66
CA ILE A 251 16.99 -2.97 10.07
C ILE A 251 16.62 -4.41 9.69
N LYS A 252 15.97 -5.15 10.60
CA LYS A 252 15.55 -6.53 10.35
C LYS A 252 14.56 -6.63 9.19
N GLU A 253 13.55 -5.76 9.16
CA GLU A 253 12.55 -5.74 8.08
C GLU A 253 13.19 -5.43 6.72
N LEU A 254 14.12 -4.47 6.68
CA LEU A 254 14.88 -4.13 5.48
C LEU A 254 15.80 -5.26 5.02
N GLU A 255 16.44 -5.97 5.94
CA GLU A 255 17.27 -7.14 5.63
C GLU A 255 16.44 -8.29 5.02
N GLU A 256 15.23 -8.54 5.53
CA GLU A 256 14.31 -9.52 4.94
C GLU A 256 13.80 -9.05 3.57
N PHE A 257 13.43 -7.77 3.43
CA PHE A 257 12.96 -7.24 2.15
C PHE A 257 14.06 -7.24 1.07
N SER A 258 15.32 -7.01 1.45
CA SER A 258 16.48 -7.16 0.56
C SER A 258 16.58 -8.58 -0.02
N LYS A 259 16.31 -9.62 0.76
CA LYS A 259 16.28 -11.01 0.27
C LYS A 259 15.16 -11.22 -0.75
N VAL A 260 14.00 -10.63 -0.51
CA VAL A 260 12.87 -10.67 -1.46
C VAL A 260 13.25 -10.02 -2.79
N ILE A 261 13.87 -8.84 -2.76
CA ILE A 261 14.34 -8.15 -3.98
C ILE A 261 15.35 -9.01 -4.74
N LYS A 262 16.35 -9.59 -4.06
CA LYS A 262 17.35 -10.47 -4.70
C LYS A 262 16.70 -11.67 -5.38
N LYS A 263 15.64 -12.24 -4.80
CA LYS A 263 14.90 -13.37 -5.38
C LYS A 263 14.03 -12.94 -6.56
N THR A 264 13.37 -11.78 -6.48
CA THR A 264 12.47 -11.27 -7.53
C THR A 264 13.22 -10.67 -8.72
N GLY A 265 14.34 -10.01 -8.46
CA GLY A 265 15.15 -9.29 -9.44
C GLY A 265 14.79 -7.80 -9.54
N GLU A 266 15.74 -7.04 -10.07
CA GLU A 266 15.59 -5.63 -10.43
C GLU A 266 15.60 -5.46 -11.96
N ILE A 267 15.02 -4.37 -12.44
CA ILE A 267 15.15 -3.93 -13.84
C ILE A 267 16.64 -3.58 -14.09
N GLN A 268 17.20 -4.10 -15.18
CA GLN A 268 18.61 -3.89 -15.56
C GLN A 268 18.87 -2.49 -16.12
#